data_AF-A0A954G8Y7-F1
#
_entry.id   AF-A0A954G8Y7-F1
#
_cell.length_a   1.000
_cell.length_b   1.000
_cell.length_c   1.000
_cell.angle_alpha   90.00
_cell.angle_beta   90.00
_cell.angle_gamma   90.00
#
_symmetry.space_group_name_H-M   'P 1'
#
loop_
_entity.id
_entity.type
_entity.pdbx_description
1 polymer ?
#
loop_
_entity_poly.entity_id
_entity_poly.type
_entity_poly.pdbx_seq_one_letter_code
_entity_poly.pdbx_strand_id
1 'polypeptide(L)' 'MQVCGVIPARLQSTRLPGKLLLNETGKSLIQHTWEAAASSEKLDRLIVATDSLEIMECVHGFGGKACLTGEHPNGT' A
#
# COMPACT_ATOMS: atom_id res chain seq x y z
N MET A 1 7.38 -10.41 21.11
CA MET A 1 6.18 -9.64 20.72
C MET A 1 6.23 -9.51 19.21
N GLN A 2 5.15 -9.82 18.48
CA GLN A 2 5.13 -9.68 17.01
C GLN A 2 4.48 -8.35 16.62
N VAL A 3 5.10 -7.61 15.70
CA VAL A 3 4.68 -6.31 15.20
C VAL A 3 4.31 -6.43 13.72
N CYS A 4 3.07 -6.08 13.40
CA CYS A 4 2.57 -6.05 12.03
C CYS A 4 2.38 -4.59 11.59
N GLY A 5 3.00 -4.21 10.47
CA GLY A 5 2.75 -2.96 9.78
C GLY A 5 1.62 -3.12 8.76
N VAL A 6 0.69 -2.16 8.75
CA VAL A 6 -0.38 -2.08 7.76
C VAL A 6 -0.26 -0.74 7.03
N ILE A 7 -0.28 -0.76 5.70
CA ILE A 7 -0.31 0.45 4.86
C ILE A 7 -1.73 0.55 4.26
N PRO A 8 -2.59 1.44 4.76
CA PRO A 8 -3.87 1.72 4.12
C PRO A 8 -3.67 2.42 2.78
N ALA A 9 -4.26 1.90 1.72
CA ALA A 9 -4.08 2.36 0.36
C ALA A 9 -5.43 2.43 -0.37
N ARG A 10 -6.00 3.64 -0.49
CA ARG A 10 -7.26 3.87 -1.20
C ARG A 10 -7.00 4.43 -2.59
N LEU A 11 -7.73 3.94 -3.60
CA LEU A 11 -7.59 4.43 -4.98
C LEU A 11 -8.09 5.87 -5.14
N GLN A 12 -9.20 6.19 -4.49
CA GLN A 12 -9.85 7.48 -4.63
C GLN A 12 -9.03 8.59 -3.95
N SER A 13 -8.56 9.54 -4.74
CA SER A 13 -7.95 10.77 -4.27
C SER A 13 -8.53 11.95 -5.04
N THR A 14 -9.09 12.91 -4.30
CA THR A 14 -9.78 14.06 -4.90
C THR A 14 -8.84 15.08 -5.52
N ARG A 15 -7.63 15.23 -4.96
CA ARG A 15 -6.63 16.21 -5.43
C ARG A 15 -5.64 15.64 -6.45
N LEU A 16 -5.46 14.33 -6.47
CA LEU A 16 -4.54 13.67 -7.38
C LEU A 16 -5.06 12.26 -7.73
N PRO A 17 -5.91 12.13 -8.75
CA PRO A 17 -6.50 10.85 -9.14
C PRO A 17 -5.42 9.78 -9.40
N GLY A 18 -5.63 8.57 -8.89
CA GLY A 18 -4.69 7.46 -9.09
C GLY A 18 -3.32 7.67 -8.40
N LYS A 19 -3.21 8.61 -7.45
CA LYS A 19 -1.96 9.00 -6.77
C LYS A 19 -1.04 7.84 -6.41
N LEU A 20 -1.59 6.74 -5.89
CA LEU A 20 -0.81 5.59 -5.43
C LEU A 20 -0.16 4.80 -6.57
N LEU A 21 -0.73 4.84 -7.77
CA LEU A 21 -0.28 4.13 -8.96
C LEU A 21 0.68 4.96 -9.83
N LEU A 22 0.75 6.29 -9.62
CA LEU A 22 1.67 7.17 -10.36
C LEU A 22 3.12 6.71 -10.20
N ASN A 23 3.81 6.53 -11.33
CA ASN A 23 5.12 5.89 -11.42
C ASN A 23 6.11 6.65 -12.33
N GLU A 24 5.91 7.94 -12.54
CA GLU A 24 6.74 8.79 -13.43
C GLU A 24 8.24 8.80 -13.03
N THR A 25 8.54 8.46 -11.79
CA THR A 25 9.90 8.34 -11.23
C THR A 25 10.47 6.90 -11.29
N GLY A 26 9.80 5.99 -11.99
CA GLY A 26 10.20 4.58 -12.16
C GLY A 26 9.65 3.61 -11.11
N LYS A 27 9.04 4.10 -10.03
CA LYS A 27 8.35 3.31 -9.01
C LYS A 27 7.03 3.98 -8.65
N SER A 28 6.00 3.17 -8.36
CA SER A 28 4.73 3.72 -7.91
C SER A 28 4.85 4.32 -6.51
N LEU A 29 4.00 5.28 -6.16
CA LEU A 29 4.03 5.87 -4.82
C LEU A 29 3.78 4.81 -3.72
N ILE A 30 2.92 3.83 -3.98
CA ILE A 30 2.69 2.73 -3.03
C ILE A 30 3.94 1.85 -2.88
N GLN A 31 4.70 1.64 -3.96
CA GLN A 31 5.97 0.92 -3.91
C GLN A 31 7.00 1.64 -3.04
N HIS A 32 7.17 2.96 -3.23
CA HIS A 32 8.08 3.75 -2.39
C HIS A 32 7.73 3.64 -0.90
N THR A 33 6.44 3.69 -0.56
CA THR A 33 5.96 3.57 0.82
C THR A 33 6.22 2.17 1.38
N TRP A 34 5.95 1.13 0.58
CA TRP A 34 6.17 -0.25 0.97
C TRP A 34 7.64 -0.54 1.22
N GLU A 35 8.54 -0.12 0.31
CA GLU A 35 9.99 -0.34 0.45
C GLU A 35 10.54 0.36 1.70
N ALA A 36 10.12 1.60 1.97
CA ALA A 36 10.54 2.35 3.16
C ALA A 36 10.03 1.70 4.47
N ALA A 37 8.81 1.15 4.47
CA ALA A 37 8.31 0.41 5.63
C ALA A 37 9.03 -0.95 5.78
N ALA A 38 9.29 -1.64 4.67
CA ALA A 38 9.95 -2.95 4.65
C ALA A 38 11.42 -2.89 5.13
N SER A 39 12.08 -1.73 5.05
CA SER A 39 13.42 -1.54 5.60
C SER A 39 13.46 -1.43 7.14
N SER A 40 12.30 -1.44 7.81
CA SER A 40 12.24 -1.39 9.27
C SER A 40 12.55 -2.76 9.90
N GLU A 41 13.61 -2.82 10.72
CA GLU A 41 13.97 -4.02 11.50
C GLU A 41 12.95 -4.38 12.60
N LYS A 42 11.99 -3.47 12.88
CA LYS A 42 10.99 -3.67 13.94
C LYS A 42 9.71 -4.34 13.46
N LEU A 43 9.52 -4.49 12.14
CA LEU A 43 8.30 -5.08 11.58
C LEU A 43 8.55 -6.55 11.25
N ASP A 44 7.80 -7.45 11.89
CA ASP A 44 7.81 -8.87 11.54
C ASP A 44 7.00 -9.15 10.28
N ARG A 45 6.00 -8.31 10.01
CA ARG A 45 5.09 -8.42 8.86
C ARG A 45 4.72 -7.04 8.36
N LEU A 46 4.50 -6.95 7.04
CA LEU A 46 4.02 -5.74 6.38
C LEU A 46 2.96 -6.14 5.34
N ILE A 47 1.82 -5.46 5.35
CA ILE A 47 0.74 -5.68 4.39
C ILE A 47 0.11 -4.36 3.94
N VAL A 48 -0.23 -4.26 2.66
CA VAL A 48 -1.06 -3.18 2.13
C VAL A 48 -2.53 -3.56 2.24
N ALA A 49 -3.35 -2.73 2.87
CA ALA A 49 -4.80 -2.89 2.94
C ALA A 49 -5.44 -1.93 1.94
N THR A 50 -6.12 -2.44 0.91
CA THR A 50 -6.64 -1.63 -0.19
C THR A 50 -8.06 -2.01 -0.60
N ASP A 51 -8.84 -1.02 -1.02
CA ASP A 51 -10.17 -1.19 -1.62
C ASP A 51 -10.13 -1.44 -3.14
N SER A 52 -8.93 -1.51 -3.73
CA SER A 52 -8.74 -1.54 -5.18
C SER A 52 -7.91 -2.74 -5.63
N LEU A 53 -8.45 -3.45 -6.64
CA LEU A 53 -7.74 -4.52 -7.33
C LEU A 53 -6.47 -4.00 -8.03
N GLU A 54 -6.53 -2.80 -8.63
CA GLU A 54 -5.39 -2.20 -9.32
C GLU A 54 -4.21 -1.95 -8.38
N ILE A 55 -4.49 -1.46 -7.16
CA ILE A 55 -3.46 -1.26 -6.14
C ILE A 55 -2.91 -2.62 -5.67
N MET A 56 -3.78 -3.60 -5.44
CA MET A 56 -3.36 -4.95 -5.05
C MET A 56 -2.41 -5.56 -6.09
N GLU A 57 -2.77 -5.49 -7.38
CA GLU A 57 -1.97 -6.00 -8.49
C GLU A 57 -0.64 -5.24 -8.60
N CYS A 58 -0.64 -3.91 -8.44
CA CYS A 58 0.58 -3.11 -8.39
C CYS A 58 1.50 -3.58 -7.25
N VAL A 59 0.95 -3.83 -6.05
CA VAL A 59 1.72 -4.30 -4.89
C VAL A 59 2.30 -5.68 -5.11
N HIS A 60 1.51 -6.61 -5.64
CA HIS A 60 2.00 -7.93 -6.00
C HIS A 60 3.07 -7.88 -7.09
N GLY A 61 2.96 -6.94 -8.04
CA GLY A 61 3.92 -6.75 -9.12
C GLY A 61 5.35 -6.44 -8.67
N PHE A 62 5.53 -5.76 -7.53
CA PHE A 62 6.85 -5.54 -6.92
C PHE A 62 7.20 -6.52 -5.79
N GLY A 63 6.40 -7.58 -5.58
CA GLY A 63 6.63 -8.61 -4.57
C GLY A 63 6.14 -8.25 -3.16
N GLY A 64 5.38 -7.17 -3.01
CA GLY A 64 4.73 -6.81 -1.77
C GLY A 64 3.53 -7.71 -1.44
N LYS A 65 3.06 -7.65 -0.19
CA LYS A 65 1.83 -8.33 0.25
C LYS A 65 0.68 -7.33 0.31
N ALA A 66 -0.45 -7.65 -0.30
CA ALA A 66 -1.67 -6.86 -0.22
C ALA A 66 -2.91 -7.71 0.14
N CYS A 67 -3.91 -7.05 0.72
CA CYS A 67 -5.23 -7.61 1.00
C CYS A 67 -6.31 -6.63 0.53
N LEU A 68 -7.35 -7.18 -0.08
CA LEU A 68 -8.54 -6.42 -0.45
C LEU A 68 -9.39 -6.19 0.80
N THR A 69 -9.79 -4.95 1.01
CA THR A 69 -10.71 -4.51 2.06
C THR A 69 -11.96 -3.92 1.44
N GLY A 70 -13.03 -3.81 2.24
CA GLY A 70 -14.20 -3.02 1.84
C GLY A 70 -13.97 -1.53 2.03
N GLU A 71 -15.03 -0.75 1.84
CA GLU A 71 -15.06 0.64 2.26
C GLU A 71 -15.17 0.74 3.79
N HIS A 72 -14.41 1.67 4.38
CA HIS A 72 -14.40 1.90 5.82
C HIS A 72 -14.59 3.39 6.13
N PRO A 73 -15.37 3.73 7.18
CA PRO A 73 -15.66 5.11 7.54
C PRO A 73 -14.41 5.87 8.02
N ASN A 74 -13.42 5.15 8.55
CA ASN A 74 -12.13 5.70 8.99
C ASN A 74 -11.01 4.65 8.85
N GLY A 75 -9.81 4.96 9.34
CA GLY A 75 -8.61 4.13 9.19
C GLY A 75 -8.09 3.48 10.49
N THR A 76 -8.88 3.49 11.57
CA THR A 76 -8.53 2.92 12.88
C THR A 76 -9.39 1.68 13.14
#